data_AF-A0A1F1Z263-F1
#
_entry.id   AF-A0A1F1Z263-F1
#
_cell.length_a   1.000
_cell.length_b   1.000
_cell.length_c   1.000
_cell.angle_alpha   90.00
_cell.angle_beta   90.00
_cell.angle_gamma   90.00
#
_symmetry.space_group_name_H-M   'P 1'
#
loop_
_entity.id
_entity.type
_entity.pdbx_description
1 polymer ?
#
loop_
_entity_poly.entity_id
_entity_poly.type
_entity_poly.pdbx_seq_one_letter_code
_entity_poly.pdbx_strand_id
1 'polypeptide(L)'
;MTMSSDYWRVPIGDLRTISAKLKVLDETVSAVEQFADGAEGVDDIHGARITSAVTGFYGDWKASRKTLLENVGTLSEAADMIAETAETFDSEVASSLNEMAGQLRSGED
;
A
#
# COMPACT_ATOMS: atom_id res chain seq x y z
N MET A 1 -25.82 -10.54 30.66
CA MET A 1 -24.98 -11.30 29.72
C MET A 1 -24.80 -10.42 28.49
N THR A 2 -23.75 -9.61 28.49
CA THR A 2 -23.44 -8.70 27.38
C THR A 2 -22.91 -9.55 26.24
N MET A 3 -23.66 -9.64 25.14
CA MET A 3 -23.11 -10.18 23.89
C MET A 3 -21.98 -9.23 23.47
N SER A 4 -20.73 -9.63 23.70
CA SER A 4 -19.60 -9.01 23.02
C SER A 4 -19.80 -9.33 21.55
N SER A 5 -20.17 -8.34 20.74
CA SER A 5 -20.34 -8.59 19.30
C SER A 5 -18.99 -8.95 18.71
N ASP A 6 -18.90 -10.10 18.05
CA ASP A 6 -17.70 -10.65 17.40
C ASP A 6 -17.25 -9.87 16.15
N TYR A 7 -17.75 -8.64 15.96
CA TYR A 7 -17.40 -7.82 14.80
C TYR A 7 -15.99 -7.24 14.98
N TRP A 8 -15.06 -7.75 14.18
CA TRP A 8 -13.78 -7.11 13.92
C TRP A 8 -14.02 -5.66 13.46
N ARG A 9 -13.48 -4.70 14.20
CA ARG A 9 -13.46 -3.30 13.79
C ARG A 9 -12.30 -3.10 12.82
N VAL A 10 -12.62 -2.87 11.55
CA VAL A 10 -11.61 -2.54 10.54
C VAL A 10 -10.95 -1.21 10.93
N PRO A 11 -9.63 -1.16 11.14
CA PRO A 11 -8.94 0.07 11.53
C PRO A 11 -8.67 0.93 10.27
N ILE A 12 -9.73 1.56 9.74
CA ILE A 12 -9.70 2.35 8.50
C ILE A 12 -8.57 3.40 8.53
N GLY A 13 -8.38 4.08 9.67
CA GLY A 13 -7.32 5.07 9.84
C GLY A 13 -5.90 4.48 9.72
N ASP A 14 -5.69 3.27 10.23
CA ASP A 14 -4.40 2.58 10.16
C ASP A 14 -4.12 2.11 8.73
N LEU A 15 -5.14 1.60 8.02
CA LEU A 15 -5.02 1.20 6.61
C LEU A 15 -4.65 2.38 5.70
N ARG A 16 -5.31 3.54 5.88
CA ARG A 16 -4.96 4.78 5.16
C ARG A 16 -3.54 5.25 5.49
N THR A 17 -3.12 5.13 6.75
CA THR A 17 -1.76 5.46 7.18
C THR A 17 -0.71 4.55 6.55
N ILE A 18 -0.99 3.25 6.43
CA ILE A 18 -0.12 2.28 5.76
C ILE A 18 -0.01 2.61 4.26
N SER A 19 -1.14 2.85 3.59
CA SER A 19 -1.19 3.27 2.18
C SER A 19 -0.32 4.51 1.92
N ALA A 20 -0.45 5.55 2.75
CA ALA A 20 0.36 6.76 2.64
C ALA A 20 1.87 6.50 2.82
N LYS A 21 2.26 5.66 3.79
CA LYS A 21 3.66 5.28 4.01
C LYS A 21 4.24 4.48 2.85
N LEU A 22 3.45 3.60 2.25
CA LEU A 22 3.84 2.79 1.08
C LEU A 22 4.07 3.68 -0.15
N LYS A 23 3.22 4.70 -0.38
CA LYS A 23 3.41 5.69 -1.45
C LYS A 23 4.70 6.50 -1.27
N VAL A 24 5.02 6.95 -0.05
CA VAL A 24 6.29 7.64 0.23
C VAL A 24 7.52 6.74 0.01
N LEU A 25 7.40 5.45 0.34
CA LEU A 25 8.48 4.48 0.09
C LEU A 25 8.71 4.30 -1.41
N ASP A 26 7.64 4.19 -2.20
CA ASP A 26 7.70 4.11 -3.67
C ASP A 26 8.43 5.32 -4.29
N GLU A 27 8.04 6.53 -3.87
CA GLU A 27 8.69 7.78 -4.31
C GLU A 27 10.18 7.83 -3.94
N THR A 28 10.52 7.46 -2.70
CA THR A 28 11.90 7.47 -2.19
C THR A 28 12.78 6.48 -2.96
N VAL A 29 12.29 5.25 -3.12
CA VAL A 29 13.02 4.20 -3.84
C VAL A 29 13.15 4.57 -5.31
N SER A 30 12.20 5.33 -5.87
CA SER A 30 12.28 5.79 -7.25
C SER A 30 13.28 6.90 -7.51
N ALA A 31 13.57 7.74 -6.52
CA ALA A 31 14.58 8.77 -6.63
C ALA A 31 16.03 8.23 -6.67
N VAL A 32 16.30 7.03 -6.13
CA VAL A 32 17.66 6.46 -6.01
C VAL A 32 18.26 6.07 -7.38
N GLU A 33 17.44 5.86 -8.41
CA GLU A 33 17.88 5.46 -9.75
C GLU A 33 18.82 6.48 -10.43
N GLN A 34 18.73 7.76 -10.09
CA GLN A 34 19.57 8.81 -10.71
C GLN A 34 21.05 8.75 -10.33
N PHE A 35 21.44 8.00 -9.29
CA PHE A 35 22.80 8.03 -8.72
C PHE A 35 23.66 6.82 -9.06
N ALA A 36 23.15 5.86 -9.83
CA ALA A 36 23.80 4.57 -10.01
C ALA A 36 24.47 4.37 -11.39
N ASP A 37 24.40 5.36 -12.28
CA ASP A 37 25.22 5.41 -13.50
C ASP A 37 26.56 6.08 -13.17
N GLY A 38 27.62 5.32 -12.85
CA GLY A 38 28.89 5.98 -12.50
C GLY A 38 30.09 5.13 -12.08
N ALA A 39 30.39 4.04 -12.79
CA ALA A 39 31.61 3.26 -12.51
C ALA A 39 32.45 2.88 -13.75
N GLU A 40 32.12 3.39 -14.94
CA GLU A 40 32.90 3.12 -16.14
C GLU A 40 34.24 3.88 -16.14
N GLY A 41 35.36 3.16 -16.33
CA GLY A 41 36.68 3.75 -16.65
C GLY A 41 37.71 3.88 -15.51
N VAL A 42 37.50 3.26 -14.35
CA VAL A 42 38.41 3.43 -13.18
C VAL A 42 39.62 2.46 -13.19
N ASP A 43 39.62 1.38 -13.97
CA ASP A 43 40.71 0.39 -14.00
C ASP A 43 40.76 -0.41 -15.33
N ASP A 44 41.91 -0.47 -16.00
CA ASP A 44 42.08 -1.19 -17.28
C ASP A 44 42.47 -2.68 -17.12
N ILE A 45 42.76 -3.15 -15.90
CA ILE A 45 43.24 -4.53 -15.65
C ILE A 45 42.15 -5.40 -15.00
N HIS A 46 41.40 -4.88 -14.03
CA HIS A 46 40.23 -5.55 -13.45
C HIS A 46 38.92 -4.83 -13.72
N GLY A 47 38.93 -3.65 -14.36
CA GLY A 47 37.71 -2.88 -14.61
C GLY A 47 36.71 -3.61 -15.47
N ALA A 48 37.09 -4.43 -16.46
CA ALA A 48 36.11 -5.23 -17.19
C ALA A 48 35.31 -6.19 -16.27
N ARG A 49 35.99 -6.74 -15.25
CA ARG A 49 35.37 -7.66 -14.28
C ARG A 49 34.56 -6.91 -13.22
N ILE A 50 35.04 -5.74 -12.79
CA ILE A 50 34.33 -4.84 -11.88
C ILE A 50 33.09 -4.27 -12.57
N THR A 51 33.22 -3.74 -13.79
CA THR A 51 32.10 -3.27 -14.63
C THR A 51 31.08 -4.38 -14.84
N SER A 52 31.48 -5.59 -15.20
CA SER A 52 30.53 -6.70 -15.35
C SER A 52 29.80 -7.04 -14.04
N ALA A 53 30.50 -7.01 -12.90
CA ALA A 53 29.89 -7.27 -11.59
C ALA A 53 28.93 -6.14 -11.18
N VAL A 54 29.31 -4.88 -11.41
CA VAL A 54 28.49 -3.70 -11.14
C VAL A 54 27.26 -3.69 -12.04
N THR A 55 27.41 -3.95 -13.34
CA THR A 55 26.29 -4.04 -14.29
C THR A 55 25.34 -5.18 -13.93
N GLY A 56 25.87 -6.35 -13.54
CA GLY A 56 25.05 -7.47 -13.06
C GLY A 56 24.27 -7.12 -11.79
N PHE A 57 24.97 -6.61 -10.79
CA PHE A 57 24.35 -6.11 -9.55
C PHE A 57 23.26 -5.06 -9.84
N TYR A 58 23.54 -4.13 -10.75
CA TYR A 58 22.61 -3.08 -11.11
C TYR A 58 21.36 -3.60 -11.83
N GLY A 59 21.53 -4.59 -12.72
CA GLY A 59 20.42 -5.30 -13.35
C GLY A 59 19.52 -6.00 -12.34
N ASP A 60 20.13 -6.79 -11.44
CA ASP A 60 19.41 -7.51 -10.38
C ASP A 60 18.72 -6.55 -9.39
N TRP A 61 19.40 -5.45 -9.05
CA TRP A 61 18.86 -4.40 -8.20
C TRP A 61 17.64 -3.72 -8.84
N LYS A 62 17.71 -3.36 -10.14
CA LYS A 62 16.56 -2.78 -10.86
C LYS A 62 15.38 -3.73 -10.92
N ALA A 63 15.63 -5.00 -11.21
CA ALA A 63 14.58 -6.02 -11.26
C ALA A 63 13.91 -6.20 -9.89
N SER A 64 14.71 -6.37 -8.84
CA SER A 64 14.23 -6.52 -7.46
C SER A 64 13.47 -5.28 -6.99
N ARG A 65 13.97 -4.08 -7.33
CA ARG A 65 13.31 -2.81 -7.05
C ARG A 65 11.96 -2.71 -7.76
N LYS A 66 11.88 -3.04 -9.04
CA LYS A 66 10.61 -3.02 -9.79
C LYS A 66 9.57 -3.92 -9.13
N THR A 67 9.94 -5.15 -8.78
CA THR A 67 9.03 -6.06 -8.07
C THR A 67 8.62 -5.51 -6.70
N LEU A 68 9.53 -4.88 -5.96
CA LEU A 68 9.20 -4.24 -4.69
C LEU A 68 8.16 -3.12 -4.89
N LEU A 69 8.35 -2.24 -5.89
CA LEU A 69 7.41 -1.14 -6.18
C LEU A 69 6.03 -1.68 -6.59
N GLU A 70 5.98 -2.70 -7.45
CA GLU A 70 4.72 -3.37 -7.84
C GLU A 70 3.97 -3.96 -6.64
N ASN A 71 4.70 -4.63 -5.72
CA ASN A 71 4.12 -5.19 -4.50
C ASN A 71 3.60 -4.09 -3.55
N VAL A 72 4.39 -3.02 -3.36
CA VAL A 72 4.04 -1.87 -2.53
C VAL A 72 2.78 -1.17 -3.07
N GLY A 73 2.71 -0.96 -4.39
CA GLY A 73 1.52 -0.41 -5.06
C GLY A 73 0.28 -1.29 -4.83
N THR A 74 0.41 -2.60 -5.09
CA THR A 74 -0.69 -3.57 -4.90
C THR A 74 -1.20 -3.57 -3.45
N LEU A 75 -0.29 -3.53 -2.46
CA LEU A 75 -0.66 -3.47 -1.04
C LEU A 75 -1.35 -2.15 -0.66
N SER A 76 -0.89 -1.04 -1.25
CA SER A 76 -1.53 0.27 -1.05
C SER A 76 -2.97 0.27 -1.58
N GLU A 77 -3.18 -0.26 -2.79
CA GLU A 77 -4.51 -0.36 -3.41
C GLU A 77 -5.42 -1.29 -2.62
N ALA A 78 -4.92 -2.45 -2.17
CA ALA A 78 -5.67 -3.36 -1.34
C ALA A 78 -6.10 -2.72 -0.01
N ALA A 79 -5.20 -1.97 0.64
CA ALA A 79 -5.52 -1.26 1.88
C ALA A 79 -6.60 -0.19 1.66
N ASP A 80 -6.51 0.58 0.56
CA ASP A 80 -7.50 1.60 0.21
C ASP A 80 -8.88 0.96 -0.09
N MET A 81 -8.91 -0.15 -0.87
CA MET A 81 -10.15 -0.88 -1.16
C MET A 81 -10.83 -1.47 0.08
N ILE A 82 -10.05 -2.04 1.02
CA ILE A 82 -10.60 -2.56 2.28
C ILE A 82 -11.20 -1.43 3.10
N ALA A 83 -10.50 -0.28 3.17
CA ALA A 83 -10.99 0.90 3.88
C ALA A 83 -12.30 1.43 3.28
N GLU A 84 -12.38 1.55 1.96
CA GLU A 84 -13.57 2.04 1.25
C GLU A 84 -14.75 1.08 1.37
N THR A 85 -14.50 -0.23 1.25
CA THR A 85 -15.54 -1.26 1.41
C THR A 85 -16.11 -1.25 2.84
N ALA A 86 -15.25 -1.13 3.84
CA ALA A 86 -15.67 -1.07 5.24
C ALA A 86 -16.49 0.20 5.53
N GLU A 87 -16.05 1.36 5.03
CA GLU A 87 -16.79 2.62 5.19
C GLU A 87 -18.15 2.59 4.50
N THR A 88 -18.21 2.01 3.29
CA THR A 88 -19.47 1.84 2.55
C THR A 88 -20.43 0.95 3.32
N PHE A 89 -19.97 -0.22 3.78
CA PHE A 89 -20.78 -1.15 4.56
C PHE A 89 -21.32 -0.50 5.84
N ASP A 90 -20.47 0.20 6.60
CA ASP A 90 -20.87 0.90 7.82
C ASP A 90 -21.93 1.98 7.52
N SER A 91 -21.78 2.71 6.40
CA SER A 91 -22.74 3.73 5.98
C SER A 91 -24.10 3.15 5.57
N GLU A 92 -24.11 2.04 4.82
CA GLU A 92 -25.34 1.38 4.36
C GLU A 92 -26.10 0.74 5.52
N VAL A 93 -25.38 0.10 6.45
CA VAL A 93 -25.97 -0.46 7.68
C VAL A 93 -26.54 0.66 8.55
N ALA A 94 -25.80 1.75 8.74
CA ALA A 94 -26.29 2.90 9.51
C ALA A 94 -27.54 3.53 8.87
N SER A 95 -27.57 3.67 7.55
CA SER A 95 -28.75 4.18 6.82
C SER A 95 -29.95 3.27 7.01
N SER A 96 -29.77 1.96 6.79
CA SER A 96 -30.84 0.96 6.93
C SER A 96 -31.42 0.93 8.34
N LEU A 97 -30.56 1.04 9.37
CA LEU A 97 -30.98 1.12 10.77
C LEU A 97 -31.77 2.40 11.07
N ASN A 98 -31.34 3.54 10.52
CA ASN A 98 -32.07 4.80 10.68
C ASN A 98 -33.44 4.77 9.99
N GLU A 99 -33.53 4.18 8.80
CA GLU A 99 -34.80 3.99 8.09
C GLU A 99 -35.76 3.09 8.89
N MET A 100 -35.27 1.95 9.39
CA MET A 100 -36.06 1.06 10.25
C MET A 100 -36.53 1.77 11.52
N ALA A 101 -35.66 2.54 12.18
CA ALA A 101 -36.02 3.31 13.36
C ALA A 101 -37.08 4.39 13.05
N GLY A 102 -36.99 5.04 11.89
CA GLY A 102 -37.99 6.01 11.42
C GLY A 102 -39.35 5.38 11.13
N GLN A 103 -39.37 4.17 10.55
CA GLN A 103 -40.61 3.41 10.31
C GLN A 103 -41.27 2.97 11.61
N LEU A 104 -40.49 2.49 12.59
CA LEU A 104 -41.02 2.12 13.91
C LEU A 104 -41.63 3.34 14.62
N ARG A 105 -40.96 4.49 14.58
CA ARG A 105 -41.46 5.72 15.21
C ARG A 105 -42.70 6.29 14.52
N SER A 106 -42.84 6.10 13.20
CA SER A 106 -44.01 6.55 12.43
C SER A 106 -45.20 5.58 12.50
N GLY A 107 -44.99 4.36 13.02
CA GLY A 107 -46.03 3.34 13.17
C GLY A 107 -46.72 3.32 14.55
N GLU A 108 -46.34 4.24 15.45
CA GLU A 108 -46.93 4.41 16.79
C GLU A 108 -47.99 5.54 16.87
N ASP A 109 -48.35 6.17 15.74
CA ASP A 109 -49.49 7.09 15.57
C ASP A 109 -50.65 6.41 14.81
#